data_AF-A0A7V7JLB0-F1
#
_entry.id   AF-A0A7V7JLB0-F1
#
_cell.length_a   1.000
_cell.length_b   1.000
_cell.length_c   1.000
_cell.angle_alpha   90.00
_cell.angle_beta   90.00
_cell.angle_gamma   90.00
#
_symmetry.space_group_name_H-M   'P 1'
#
loop_
_entity.id
_entity.type
_entity.pdbx_description
1 polymer ?
#
loop_
_entity_poly.entity_id
_entity_poly.type
_entity_poly.pdbx_seq_one_letter_code
_entity_poly.pdbx_strand_id
1 'polypeptide(L)'
;MAAGRLALLVGLTICQIVLQVRINTWSANLFDALEDHDTKAFLVQIGVLAAILVAGMAITGSHLTVKRKIQLDWRRRLTRRMLGDWMEGGHQFLVTHMPGEHDNPDGRI
;
A
#
# COMPACT_ATOMS: atom_id res chain seq x y z
N MET A 1 -5.59 16.24 -7.01
CA MET A 1 -5.90 15.15 -6.04
C MET A 1 -4.94 13.95 -6.10
N ALA A 2 -4.37 13.55 -7.25
CA ALA A 2 -3.46 12.40 -7.32
C ALA A 2 -2.11 12.62 -6.60
N ALA A 3 -1.52 13.81 -6.72
CA ALA A 3 -0.27 14.15 -6.05
C ALA A 3 -0.35 14.05 -4.52
N GLY A 4 -1.45 14.47 -3.91
CA GLY A 4 -1.66 14.38 -2.46
C GLY A 4 -1.67 12.94 -1.94
N ARG A 5 -2.20 11.98 -2.72
CA ARG A 5 -2.22 10.56 -2.35
C ARG A 5 -0.83 9.92 -2.46
N LEU A 6 -0.04 10.34 -3.45
CA LEU A 6 1.35 9.90 -3.61
C LEU A 6 2.23 10.44 -2.48
N ALA A 7 2.13 11.73 -2.16
CA ALA A 7 2.84 12.34 -1.04
C ALA A 7 2.48 11.65 0.29
N LEU A 8 1.19 11.36 0.52
CA LEU A 8 0.74 10.60 1.67
C LEU A 8 1.35 9.19 1.71
N LEU A 9 1.42 8.49 0.57
CA LEU A 9 2.02 7.16 0.49
C LEU A 9 3.51 7.21 0.86
N VAL A 10 4.26 8.17 0.32
CA VAL A 10 5.68 8.37 0.64
C VAL A 10 5.86 8.69 2.12
N GLY A 11 5.03 9.58 2.68
CA GLY A 11 5.04 9.89 4.11
C GLY A 11 4.78 8.66 4.99
N LEU A 12 3.82 7.82 4.61
CA LEU A 12 3.55 6.55 5.30
C LEU A 12 4.74 5.58 5.22
N THR A 13 5.42 5.49 4.08
CA THR A 13 6.64 4.68 3.95
C THR A 13 7.76 5.19 4.85
N ILE A 14 7.96 6.50 4.94
CA ILE A 14 8.93 7.09 5.87
C ILE A 14 8.55 6.76 7.32
N CYS A 15 7.27 6.86 7.69
CA CYS A 15 6.79 6.46 9.01
C CYS A 15 7.07 4.98 9.31
N GLN A 16 6.98 4.08 8.32
CA GLN A 16 7.35 2.67 8.52
C GLN A 16 8.83 2.53 8.86
N ILE A 17 9.72 3.28 8.19
CA ILE A 17 11.16 3.26 8.48
C ILE A 17 11.42 3.80 9.89
N VAL A 18 10.80 4.92 10.25
CA VAL A 18 10.91 5.50 11.60
C VAL A 18 10.42 4.52 12.67
N LEU A 19 9.34 3.78 12.41
CA LEU A 19 8.84 2.76 13.33
C LEU A 19 9.84 1.63 13.53
N GLN A 20 10.54 1.19 12.48
CA GLN A 20 11.60 0.17 12.58
C GLN A 20 12.77 0.66 13.45
N VAL A 21 13.20 1.91 13.23
CA VAL A 21 14.23 2.54 14.09
C VAL A 21 13.74 2.62 15.53
N ARG A 22 12.48 3.01 15.74
CA ARG A 22 11.89 3.10 17.09
C ARG A 22 11.86 1.74 17.79
N ILE A 23 11.47 0.68 17.10
CA ILE A 23 11.50 -0.71 17.62
C ILE A 23 12.92 -1.09 18.04
N ASN A 24 13.92 -0.76 17.23
CA ASN A 24 15.31 -1.06 17.53
C ASN A 24 15.76 -0.33 18.82
N THR A 25 15.50 0.98 18.92
CA THR A 25 15.83 1.75 20.15
C THR A 25 15.04 1.29 21.37
N TRP A 26 13.79 0.86 21.20
CA TRP A 26 12.98 0.30 22.28
C TRP A 26 13.57 -1.02 22.78
N SER A 27 14.08 -1.86 21.88
CA SER A 27 14.74 -3.11 22.25
C SER A 27 15.96 -2.87 23.13
N ALA A 28 16.77 -1.84 22.83
CA ALA A 28 17.90 -1.46 23.67
C ALA A 28 17.44 -1.05 25.08
N ASN A 29 16.46 -0.14 25.17
CA ASN A 29 15.92 0.32 26.46
C ASN A 29 15.28 -0.81 27.28
N LEU A 30 14.73 -1.84 26.62
CA LEU A 30 14.23 -3.03 27.30
C LEU A 30 15.37 -3.80 27.95
N PHE A 31 16.47 -4.04 27.23
CA PHE A 31 17.63 -4.73 27.77
C PHE A 31 18.27 -3.95 28.92
N ASP A 32 18.42 -2.62 28.79
CA ASP A 32 18.94 -1.76 29.86
C ASP A 32 18.09 -1.89 31.13
N ALA A 33 16.75 -1.88 31.01
CA ALA A 33 15.84 -2.05 32.15
C ALA A 33 15.93 -3.44 32.79
N LEU A 34 16.24 -4.48 32.02
CA LEU A 34 16.49 -5.82 32.55
C LEU A 34 17.83 -5.89 33.30
N GLU A 35 18.87 -5.26 32.77
CA GLU A 35 20.20 -5.23 33.39
C GLU A 35 20.18 -4.47 34.73
N ASP A 36 19.46 -3.35 34.79
CA ASP A 36 19.28 -2.55 36.01
C ASP A 36 18.32 -3.20 37.04
N HIS A 37 17.74 -4.38 36.73
CA HIS A 37 16.72 -5.05 37.55
C HIS A 37 15.52 -4.14 37.91
N ASP A 38 15.22 -3.13 37.08
CA ASP A 38 14.13 -2.18 37.32
C ASP A 38 12.81 -2.68 36.73
N THR A 39 12.03 -3.35 37.58
CA THR A 39 10.69 -3.85 37.23
C THR A 39 9.73 -2.74 36.79
N LYS A 40 9.88 -1.50 37.29
CA LYS A 40 9.00 -0.39 36.88
C LYS A 40 9.33 0.05 35.45
N ALA A 41 10.62 0.23 35.15
CA ALA A 41 11.06 0.56 33.80
C ALA A 41 10.63 -0.52 32.80
N PHE A 42 10.76 -1.80 33.17
CA PHE A 42 10.29 -2.92 32.36
C PHE A 42 8.78 -2.86 32.05
N LEU A 43 7.93 -2.61 33.05
CA LEU A 43 6.48 -2.46 32.84
C LEU A 43 6.14 -1.28 31.92
N VAL A 44 6.88 -0.17 32.02
CA VAL A 44 6.74 0.95 31.09
C VAL A 44 7.09 0.52 29.67
N GLN A 45 8.15 -0.26 29.46
CA GLN A 45 8.53 -0.74 28.13
C GLN A 45 7.46 -1.64 27.50
N ILE A 46 6.70 -2.41 28.28
CA ILE A 46 5.54 -3.18 27.77
C ILE A 46 4.47 -2.23 27.21
N GLY A 47 4.15 -1.16 27.94
CA GLY A 47 3.21 -0.14 27.46
C GLY A 47 3.70 0.57 26.19
N VAL A 48 5.00 0.87 26.11
CA VAL A 48 5.63 1.44 24.92
C VAL A 48 5.53 0.47 23.73
N LEU A 49 5.76 -0.82 23.95
CA LEU A 49 5.59 -1.85 22.91
C LEU A 49 4.16 -1.89 22.38
N ALA A 50 3.16 -1.89 23.26
CA ALA A 50 1.76 -1.87 22.86
C ALA A 50 1.44 -0.64 21.98
N ALA A 51 1.94 0.54 22.36
CA ALA A 51 1.79 1.77 21.56
C ALA A 51 2.47 1.66 20.18
N ILE A 52 3.68 1.11 20.11
CA ILE A 52 4.40 0.86 18.86
C ILE A 52 3.61 -0.10 17.95
N LEU A 53 3.04 -1.17 18.51
CA LEU A 53 2.23 -2.14 17.75
C LEU A 53 0.98 -1.48 17.17
N VAL A 54 0.24 -0.71 17.98
CA VAL A 54 -0.95 0.03 17.52
C VAL A 54 -0.59 1.02 16.42
N ALA A 55 0.51 1.77 16.59
CA ALA A 55 1.00 2.68 15.56
C ALA A 55 1.36 1.94 14.26
N GLY A 56 2.04 0.80 14.36
CA GLY A 56 2.39 -0.04 13.22
C GLY A 56 1.19 -0.58 12.46
N MET A 57 0.16 -1.03 13.18
CA MET A 57 -1.11 -1.47 12.58
C MET A 57 -1.80 -0.31 11.84
N ALA A 58 -1.88 0.87 12.47
CA ALA A 58 -2.50 2.05 11.87
C ALA A 58 -1.76 2.51 10.59
N ILE A 59 -0.42 2.56 10.62
CA ILE A 59 0.41 2.91 9.47
C ILE A 59 0.20 1.90 8.34
N THR A 60 0.26 0.60 8.66
CA THR A 60 0.13 -0.48 7.66
C THR A 60 -1.25 -0.50 7.01
N GLY A 61 -2.32 -0.39 7.80
CA GLY A 61 -3.69 -0.32 7.29
C GLY A 61 -3.93 0.91 6.40
N SER A 62 -3.38 2.06 6.80
CA SER A 62 -3.43 3.29 6.02
C SER A 62 -2.67 3.14 4.70
N HIS A 63 -1.45 2.59 4.74
CA HIS A 63 -0.62 2.37 3.56
C HIS A 63 -1.32 1.45 2.54
N LEU A 64 -1.94 0.36 3.00
CA LEU A 64 -2.71 -0.54 2.14
C LEU A 64 -3.88 0.18 1.46
N THR A 65 -4.63 0.97 2.22
CA THR A 65 -5.81 1.69 1.70
C THR A 65 -5.41 2.72 0.64
N VAL A 66 -4.35 3.48 0.88
CA VAL A 66 -3.84 4.50 -0.05
C VAL A 66 -3.31 3.83 -1.33
N LYS A 67 -2.49 2.78 -1.19
CA LYS A 67 -1.95 2.03 -2.33
C LYS A 67 -3.06 1.45 -3.20
N ARG A 68 -4.07 0.82 -2.60
CA ARG A 68 -5.21 0.22 -3.33
C ARG A 68 -6.00 1.28 -4.11
N LYS A 69 -6.28 2.44 -3.51
CA LYS A 69 -6.97 3.55 -4.19
C LYS A 69 -6.19 4.05 -5.40
N ILE A 70 -4.87 4.23 -5.27
CA ILE A 70 -4.01 4.65 -6.38
C ILE A 70 -4.04 3.61 -7.52
N GLN A 71 -3.90 2.33 -7.20
CA GLN A 71 -3.94 1.24 -8.19
C GLN A 71 -5.28 1.19 -8.94
N LEU A 72 -6.40 1.31 -8.24
CA LEU A 72 -7.74 1.32 -8.85
C LEU A 72 -7.93 2.53 -9.76
N ASP A 73 -7.55 3.72 -9.30
CA ASP A 73 -7.67 4.95 -10.08
C ASP A 73 -6.79 4.90 -11.34
N TRP A 74 -5.59 4.35 -11.22
CA TRP A 74 -4.69 4.16 -12.34
C TRP A 74 -5.25 3.15 -13.34
N ARG A 75 -5.69 1.97 -12.88
CA ARG A 75 -6.32 0.95 -13.74
C ARG A 75 -7.51 1.52 -14.48
N ARG A 76 -8.42 2.22 -13.79
CA ARG A 76 -9.58 2.88 -14.41
C ARG A 76 -9.19 3.89 -15.50
N ARG A 77 -8.13 4.67 -15.29
CA ARG A 77 -7.63 5.60 -16.31
C ARG A 77 -7.01 4.87 -17.49
N LEU A 78 -6.21 3.83 -17.24
CA LEU A 78 -5.58 3.04 -18.30
C LEU A 78 -6.64 2.34 -19.15
N THR A 79 -7.59 1.65 -18.52
CA THR A 79 -8.69 0.96 -19.23
C THR A 79 -9.52 1.93 -20.06
N ARG A 80 -9.86 3.12 -19.54
CA ARG A 80 -10.59 4.13 -20.32
C ARG A 80 -9.81 4.65 -21.52
N ARG A 81 -8.50 4.90 -21.37
CA ARG A 81 -7.66 5.33 -22.50
C ARG A 81 -7.54 4.23 -23.54
N MET A 82 -7.19 3.02 -23.11
CA MET A 82 -7.04 1.88 -24.00
C MET A 82 -8.33 1.55 -24.75
N LEU A 83 -9.49 1.60 -24.08
CA LEU A 83 -10.78 1.40 -24.73
C LEU A 83 -11.14 2.55 -25.67
N GLY A 84 -10.86 3.81 -25.28
CA GLY A 84 -11.06 4.97 -26.13
C GLY A 84 -10.23 4.90 -27.41
N ASP A 85 -8.93 4.69 -27.28
CA ASP A 85 -7.99 4.57 -28.41
C ASP A 85 -8.38 3.39 -29.34
N TRP A 86 -8.83 2.27 -28.76
CA TRP A 86 -9.27 1.10 -29.53
C TRP A 86 -10.59 1.35 -30.28
N MET A 87 -11.52 2.07 -29.68
CA MET A 87 -12.80 2.43 -30.31
C MET A 87 -12.66 3.51 -31.39
N GLU A 88 -11.78 4.50 -31.20
CA GLU A 88 -11.48 5.53 -32.20
C GLU A 88 -10.78 4.96 -33.45
N GLY A 89 -9.99 3.90 -33.30
CA GLY A 89 -9.32 3.23 -34.44
C GLY A 89 -10.22 2.31 -35.29
N GLY A 90 -11.52 2.18 -35.01
CA GLY A 90 -12.43 1.33 -35.80
C GLY A 90 -12.10 -0.18 -35.78
N HIS A 91 -11.16 -0.61 -34.93
CA HIS A 91 -10.63 -1.98 -34.90
C HIS A 91 -11.67 -3.03 -34.48
N GLN A 92 -12.74 -2.61 -33.81
CA GLN A 92 -13.91 -3.43 -33.52
C GLN A 92 -14.54 -4.05 -34.78
N PHE A 93 -14.51 -3.33 -35.91
CA PHE A 93 -15.05 -3.80 -37.18
C PHE A 93 -14.03 -4.63 -37.98
N LEU A 94 -12.73 -4.37 -37.78
CA LEU A 94 -11.64 -5.09 -38.45
C LEU A 94 -11.40 -6.49 -37.86
N VAL A 95 -11.59 -6.68 -36.55
CA VAL A 95 -11.48 -8.00 -35.91
C VAL A 95 -12.56 -8.98 -36.42
N THR A 96 -13.76 -8.49 -36.74
CA THR A 96 -14.84 -9.30 -37.33
C THR A 96 -14.56 -9.74 -38.77
N HIS A 97 -13.59 -9.12 -39.45
CA HIS A 97 -13.21 -9.43 -40.83
C HIS A 97 -11.88 -10.19 -40.94
N MET A 98 -11.24 -10.55 -39.82
CA MET A 98 -10.03 -11.38 -39.81
C MET A 98 -10.40 -12.87 -39.72
N PRO A 99 -9.78 -13.74 -40.54
CA PRO A 99 -10.08 -15.18 -40.51
C PRO A 99 -9.58 -15.83 -39.21
N GLY A 100 -10.50 -16.43 -38.46
CA GLY A 100 -10.26 -17.14 -37.19
C GLY A 100 -11.53 -17.21 -36.34
N GLU A 101 -11.71 -18.28 -35.57
CA GLU A 101 -12.86 -18.45 -34.68
C GLU A 101 -12.72 -17.50 -33.47
N HIS A 102 -13.37 -16.35 -33.55
CA HIS A 102 -13.36 -15.32 -32.51
C HIS A 102 -14.61 -15.44 -31.63
N ASP A 103 -14.84 -16.63 -31.08
CA ASP A 103 -15.91 -16.83 -30.10
C ASP A 103 -15.46 -16.24 -28.76
N ASN A 104 -16.12 -15.16 -28.35
CA ASN A 104 -16.02 -14.48 -27.05
C ASN A 104 -14.77 -13.61 -26.76
N PRO A 105 -14.60 -12.45 -27.45
CA PRO A 105 -13.52 -11.50 -27.15
C PRO A 105 -13.62 -10.82 -25.76
N ASP A 106 -14.78 -10.90 -25.10
CA ASP A 106 -15.13 -10.30 -23.82
C ASP A 106 -14.98 -11.24 -22.61
N GLY A 107 -14.70 -12.53 -22.82
CA GLY A 107 -14.55 -13.55 -21.77
C GLY A 107 -13.25 -13.50 -20.94
N ARG A 108 -12.41 -12.46 -21.07
CA ARG A 108 -11.08 -12.37 -20.43
C ARG A 108 -10.95 -11.22 -19.40
N ILE A 109 -12.02 -10.90 -18.66
CA ILE A 109 -11.99 -9.94 -17.52
C ILE A 109 -11.92 -10.60 -16.16
#